data_AF-A0A3P3VNT5-F1
#
_entry.id   AF-A0A3P3VNT5-F1
#
_cell.length_a   1.000
_cell.length_b   1.000
_cell.length_c   1.000
_cell.angle_alpha   90.00
_cell.angle_beta   90.00
_cell.angle_gamma   90.00
#
_symmetry.space_group_name_H-M   'P 1'
#
loop_
_entity.id
_entity.type
_entity.pdbx_description
1 polymer ?
#
loop_
_entity_poly.entity_id
_entity_poly.type
_entity_poly.pdbx_seq_one_letter_code
_entity_poly.pdbx_strand_id
1 'polypeptide(L)'
;MGNAYGHTKGVDGKDKGSKGLGNNHGAVASSLGRLNAAHASATARANASPNSAVGRIAAYEAAVNEALSLNEAYQSQQSNIEALETALNDLKNDPNATQEAIDTAQTALDEAVAEAETNGLADSIAAADEASMEALAAAANKEVDDSVVSAVNDLLGIN
;
A
#
# COMPACT_ATOMS: atom_id res chain seq x y z
N MET A 1 25.21 75.94 -4.77
CA MET A 1 24.63 75.36 -3.53
C MET A 1 24.37 73.90 -3.81
N GLY A 2 25.22 73.02 -3.29
CA GLY A 2 25.06 71.57 -3.40
C GLY A 2 24.62 71.02 -2.06
N ASN A 3 23.54 70.25 -2.05
CA ASN A 3 23.13 69.47 -0.88
C ASN A 3 23.16 67.99 -1.25
N ALA A 4 24.07 67.30 -0.59
CA ALA A 4 24.27 65.88 -0.59
C ALA A 4 23.20 65.18 0.24
N TYR A 5 22.67 64.06 -0.25
CA TYR A 5 22.27 62.93 0.59
C TYR A 5 22.71 61.64 -0.10
N GLY A 6 23.88 61.16 0.32
CA GLY A 6 24.39 59.84 -0.03
C GLY A 6 23.64 58.78 0.76
N HIS A 7 23.11 57.79 0.06
CA HIS A 7 22.53 56.61 0.68
C HIS A 7 23.68 55.60 0.89
N THR A 8 24.21 55.59 2.11
CA THR A 8 25.24 54.64 2.55
C THR A 8 24.64 53.25 2.73
N LYS A 9 25.28 52.26 2.10
CA LYS A 9 25.07 50.83 2.36
C LYS A 9 25.31 50.53 3.85
N GLY A 10 24.22 50.32 4.59
CA GLY A 10 24.23 49.69 5.90
C GLY A 10 24.26 48.18 5.75
N VAL A 11 25.46 47.63 5.79
CA VAL A 11 25.74 46.23 6.10
C VAL A 11 25.66 46.09 7.62
N ASP A 12 24.54 45.59 8.13
CA ASP A 12 24.45 45.10 9.50
C ASP A 12 23.90 43.69 9.49
N GLY A 13 24.84 42.76 9.66
CA GLY A 13 24.56 41.36 9.91
C GLY A 13 23.66 41.20 11.13
N LYS A 14 22.57 40.47 10.91
CA LYS A 14 21.93 39.70 11.99
C LYS A 14 21.84 38.28 11.51
N ASP A 15 22.84 37.51 11.95
CA ASP A 15 22.82 36.06 12.06
C ASP A 15 21.43 35.59 12.49
N LYS A 16 20.64 35.13 11.52
CA LYS A 16 19.55 34.20 11.79
C LYS A 16 20.18 32.85 11.54
N GLY A 17 20.78 32.33 12.62
CA GLY A 17 21.52 31.08 12.66
C GLY A 17 20.88 30.05 11.74
N SER A 18 21.70 29.51 10.86
CA SER A 18 21.48 28.26 10.16
C SER A 18 21.22 27.19 11.22
N LYS A 19 19.99 27.12 11.72
CA LYS A 19 19.48 25.92 12.34
C LYS A 19 19.43 24.93 11.19
N GLY A 20 20.49 24.14 11.06
CA GLY A 20 20.49 22.89 10.30
C GLY A 20 19.40 22.02 10.89
N LEU A 21 18.18 22.21 10.39
CA LEU A 21 17.01 21.42 10.74
C LEU A 21 16.93 20.33 9.69
N GLY A 22 17.39 19.13 10.06
CA GLY A 22 17.03 17.88 9.40
C GLY A 22 17.38 17.80 7.91
N ASN A 23 18.66 17.69 7.59
CA ASN A 23 19.13 17.25 6.26
C ASN A 23 18.55 15.88 5.85
N ASN A 24 18.05 15.07 6.79
CA ASN A 24 17.36 13.82 6.50
C ASN A 24 15.90 14.03 6.04
N HIS A 25 15.21 15.07 6.50
CA HIS A 25 13.82 15.31 6.09
C HIS A 25 13.74 15.94 4.69
N GLY A 26 14.70 16.82 4.36
CA GLY A 26 14.87 17.34 3.00
C GLY A 26 15.35 16.28 2.00
N ALA A 27 16.11 15.28 2.45
CA ALA A 27 16.52 14.14 1.62
C ALA A 27 15.31 13.28 1.23
N VAL A 28 14.45 12.90 2.19
CA VAL A 28 13.21 12.15 1.93
C VAL A 28 12.24 12.95 1.05
N ALA A 29 12.05 14.24 1.31
CA ALA A 29 11.23 15.11 0.45
C ALA A 29 11.80 15.25 -0.98
N SER A 30 13.13 15.27 -1.12
CA SER A 30 13.81 15.30 -2.43
C SER A 30 13.74 13.97 -3.16
N SER A 31 13.77 12.83 -2.46
CA SER A 31 13.61 11.50 -3.07
C SER A 31 12.15 11.23 -3.45
N LEU A 32 11.16 11.68 -2.67
CA LEU A 32 9.74 11.59 -3.02
C LEU A 32 9.43 12.36 -4.32
N GLY A 33 9.94 13.58 -4.50
CA GLY A 33 9.81 14.31 -5.77
C GLY A 33 8.36 14.44 -6.25
N ARG A 34 7.99 13.70 -7.31
CA ARG A 34 6.61 13.66 -7.85
C ARG A 34 5.63 12.88 -6.96
N LEU A 35 6.12 12.00 -6.09
CA LEU A 35 5.33 11.19 -5.16
C LEU A 35 4.72 12.03 -4.02
N ASN A 36 5.14 13.28 -3.84
CA ASN A 36 4.40 14.26 -3.02
C ASN A 36 2.94 14.43 -3.48
N ALA A 37 2.60 13.97 -4.69
CA ALA A 37 1.21 13.85 -5.14
C ALA A 37 0.35 12.95 -4.24
N ALA A 38 0.93 12.08 -3.41
CA ALA A 38 0.21 11.33 -2.38
C ALA A 38 -0.48 12.21 -1.33
N HIS A 39 -0.05 13.46 -1.17
CA HIS A 39 -0.73 14.43 -0.32
C HIS A 39 -2.00 15.02 -0.96
N ALA A 40 -2.32 14.66 -2.21
CA ALA A 40 -3.57 15.08 -2.83
C ALA A 40 -4.77 14.48 -2.10
N SER A 41 -5.85 15.24 -1.95
CA SER A 41 -7.07 14.75 -1.30
C SER A 41 -7.70 13.60 -2.09
N ALA A 42 -8.50 12.77 -1.43
CA ALA A 42 -9.29 11.70 -2.08
C ALA A 42 -10.09 12.21 -3.28
N THR A 43 -10.73 13.39 -3.16
CA THR A 43 -11.46 14.02 -4.26
C THR A 43 -10.55 14.40 -5.43
N ALA A 44 -9.35 14.92 -5.15
CA ALA A 44 -8.39 15.27 -6.19
C ALA A 44 -7.87 14.02 -6.92
N ARG A 45 -7.60 12.93 -6.18
CA ARG A 45 -7.22 11.63 -6.73
C ARG A 45 -8.31 11.04 -7.63
N ALA A 46 -9.56 11.06 -7.20
CA ALA A 46 -10.71 10.57 -7.96
C ALA A 46 -10.95 11.32 -9.29
N ASN A 47 -10.56 12.60 -9.37
CA ASN A 47 -10.75 13.43 -10.58
C ASN A 47 -9.46 13.66 -11.38
N ALA A 48 -8.34 13.09 -10.94
CA ALA A 48 -7.06 13.32 -11.58
C ALA A 48 -6.99 12.66 -12.96
N SER A 49 -6.26 13.26 -13.89
CA SER A 49 -6.02 12.60 -15.17
C SER A 49 -5.14 11.37 -14.96
N PRO A 50 -5.40 10.24 -15.66
CA PRO A 50 -4.66 8.98 -15.45
C PRO A 50 -3.14 9.11 -15.57
N ASN A 51 -2.66 10.04 -16.41
CA ASN A 51 -1.25 10.26 -16.65
C ASN A 51 -0.59 11.29 -15.71
N SER A 52 -1.37 12.03 -14.92
CA SER A 52 -0.83 12.97 -13.94
C SER A 52 -0.16 12.25 -12.77
N ALA A 53 0.72 12.95 -12.03
CA ALA A 53 1.32 12.36 -10.83
C ALA A 53 0.24 11.94 -9.81
N VAL A 54 -0.81 12.75 -9.64
CA VAL A 54 -1.93 12.44 -8.75
C VAL A 54 -2.74 11.24 -9.25
N GLY A 55 -2.98 11.13 -10.57
CA GLY A 55 -3.72 10.00 -11.13
C GLY A 55 -2.94 8.68 -11.06
N ARG A 56 -1.61 8.71 -11.24
CA ARG A 56 -0.77 7.52 -11.05
C ARG A 56 -0.72 7.08 -9.58
N ILE A 57 -0.69 8.03 -8.65
CA ILE A 57 -0.81 7.71 -7.22
C ILE A 57 -2.21 7.17 -6.88
N ALA A 58 -3.27 7.67 -7.51
CA ALA A 58 -4.61 7.10 -7.35
C ALA A 58 -4.68 5.66 -7.86
N ALA A 59 -4.01 5.36 -8.98
CA ALA A 59 -3.91 3.98 -9.49
C ALA A 59 -3.11 3.08 -8.54
N TYR A 60 -2.02 3.59 -7.96
CA TYR A 60 -1.26 2.90 -6.92
C TYR A 60 -2.13 2.57 -5.69
N GLU A 61 -2.81 3.56 -5.13
CA GLU A 61 -3.72 3.38 -3.99
C GLU A 61 -4.79 2.31 -4.29
N ALA A 62 -5.37 2.33 -5.49
CA ALA A 62 -6.38 1.35 -5.88
C ALA A 62 -5.80 -0.08 -5.91
N ALA A 63 -4.60 -0.26 -6.49
CA ALA A 63 -3.94 -1.55 -6.57
C ALA A 63 -3.55 -2.11 -5.19
N VAL A 64 -3.05 -1.25 -4.29
CA VAL A 64 -2.73 -1.67 -2.91
C VAL A 64 -4.00 -2.07 -2.14
N ASN A 65 -5.08 -1.27 -2.25
CA ASN A 65 -6.34 -1.63 -1.59
C ASN A 65 -6.95 -2.93 -2.15
N GLU A 66 -6.81 -3.18 -3.45
CA GLU A 66 -7.21 -4.44 -4.05
C GLU A 66 -6.39 -5.61 -3.48
N ALA A 67 -5.06 -5.48 -3.41
CA ALA A 67 -4.20 -6.49 -2.81
C ALA A 67 -4.57 -6.78 -1.35
N LEU A 68 -4.85 -5.74 -0.55
CA LEU A 68 -5.32 -5.90 0.83
C LEU A 68 -6.64 -6.66 0.91
N SER A 69 -7.63 -6.26 0.12
CA SER A 69 -8.94 -6.93 0.05
C SER A 69 -8.82 -8.40 -0.38
N LEU A 70 -7.99 -8.69 -1.39
CA LEU A 70 -7.72 -10.06 -1.83
C LEU A 70 -7.00 -10.88 -0.75
N ASN A 71 -6.08 -10.26 -0.01
CA ASN A 71 -5.39 -10.91 1.10
C ASN A 71 -6.33 -11.23 2.26
N GLU A 72 -7.30 -10.35 2.58
CA GLU A 72 -8.36 -10.64 3.55
C GLU A 72 -9.23 -11.81 3.10
N ALA A 73 -9.64 -11.83 1.82
CA ALA A 73 -10.40 -12.93 1.25
C ALA A 73 -9.63 -14.25 1.29
N TYR A 74 -8.34 -14.21 0.96
CA TYR A 74 -7.45 -15.37 1.03
C TYR A 74 -7.31 -15.90 2.46
N GLN A 75 -7.12 -15.03 3.45
CA GLN A 75 -7.04 -15.43 4.86
C GLN A 75 -8.36 -16.04 5.35
N SER A 76 -9.50 -15.46 4.98
CA SER A 76 -10.82 -16.00 5.30
C SER A 76 -11.01 -17.40 4.72
N GLN A 77 -10.63 -17.60 3.45
CA GLN A 77 -10.68 -18.90 2.80
C GLN A 77 -9.78 -19.94 3.49
N GLN A 78 -8.55 -19.55 3.85
CA GLN A 78 -7.65 -20.44 4.58
C GLN A 78 -8.17 -20.81 5.97
N SER A 79 -8.77 -19.86 6.69
CA SER A 79 -9.41 -20.14 7.98
C SER A 79 -10.58 -21.11 7.84
N ASN A 80 -11.35 -21.03 6.75
CA ASN A 80 -12.44 -21.97 6.49
C ASN A 80 -11.92 -23.39 6.22
N ILE A 81 -10.85 -23.52 5.43
CA ILE A 81 -10.19 -24.81 5.17
C ILE A 81 -9.67 -25.42 6.47
N GLU A 82 -8.93 -24.66 7.29
CA GLU A 82 -8.41 -25.14 8.59
C GLU A 82 -9.54 -25.58 9.55
N ALA A 83 -10.66 -24.85 9.56
CA ALA A 83 -11.83 -25.23 10.35
C ALA A 83 -12.45 -26.56 9.88
N LEU A 84 -12.55 -26.77 8.56
CA LEU A 84 -13.04 -28.02 7.97
C LEU A 84 -12.07 -29.19 8.25
N GLU A 85 -10.77 -28.96 8.15
CA GLU A 85 -9.74 -29.96 8.51
C GLU A 85 -9.84 -30.38 9.97
N THR A 86 -10.02 -29.40 10.87
CA THR A 86 -10.20 -29.65 12.30
C THR A 86 -11.48 -30.47 12.56
N ALA A 87 -12.60 -30.05 11.97
CA ALA A 87 -13.88 -30.76 12.11
C ALA A 87 -13.82 -32.20 11.58
N LEU A 88 -13.13 -32.41 10.46
CA LEU A 88 -12.90 -33.74 9.91
C LEU A 88 -12.02 -34.59 10.83
N ASN A 89 -10.97 -34.01 11.43
CA ASN A 89 -10.11 -34.72 12.37
C ASN A 89 -10.88 -35.13 13.63
N ASP A 90 -11.69 -34.23 14.18
CA ASP A 90 -12.54 -34.50 15.34
C ASP A 90 -13.54 -35.63 15.06
N LEU A 91 -14.20 -35.60 13.89
CA LEU A 91 -15.08 -36.69 13.44
C LEU A 91 -14.34 -38.03 13.30
N LYS A 92 -13.10 -38.02 12.78
CA LYS A 92 -12.30 -39.24 12.64
C LYS A 92 -11.84 -39.81 13.98
N ASN A 93 -11.78 -38.99 15.03
CA ASN A 93 -11.41 -39.39 16.38
C ASN A 93 -12.61 -39.72 17.27
N ASP A 94 -13.83 -39.33 16.90
CA ASP A 94 -15.06 -39.68 17.63
C ASP A 94 -15.47 -41.13 17.33
N PRO A 95 -15.47 -42.03 18.33
CA PRO A 95 -15.87 -43.43 18.15
C PRO A 95 -17.35 -43.59 17.77
N ASN A 96 -18.18 -42.55 17.89
CA ASN A 96 -19.59 -42.56 17.52
C ASN A 96 -19.87 -41.87 16.17
N ALA A 97 -18.87 -41.28 15.52
CA ALA A 97 -19.07 -40.66 14.22
C ALA A 97 -19.50 -41.71 13.18
N THR A 98 -20.49 -41.36 12.36
CA THR A 98 -20.90 -42.20 11.24
C THR A 98 -19.97 -41.98 10.06
N GLN A 99 -19.79 -43.02 9.23
CA GLN A 99 -19.01 -42.89 7.99
C GLN A 99 -19.61 -41.82 7.07
N GLU A 100 -20.94 -41.72 7.01
CA GLU A 100 -21.63 -40.68 6.24
C GLU A 100 -21.27 -39.26 6.70
N ALA A 101 -21.10 -39.04 8.00
CA ALA A 101 -20.66 -37.74 8.53
C ALA A 101 -19.20 -37.44 8.15
N ILE A 102 -18.32 -38.44 8.20
CA ILE A 102 -16.92 -38.32 7.77
C ILE A 102 -16.84 -38.01 6.27
N ASP A 103 -17.60 -38.73 5.43
CA ASP A 103 -17.61 -38.55 3.98
C ASP A 103 -18.16 -37.17 3.59
N THR A 104 -19.18 -36.69 4.31
CA THR A 104 -19.74 -35.34 4.11
C THR A 104 -18.71 -34.26 4.45
N ALA A 105 -18.02 -34.39 5.59
CA ALA A 105 -16.97 -33.44 5.99
C ALA A 105 -15.77 -33.46 5.04
N GLN A 106 -15.37 -34.65 4.57
CA GLN A 106 -14.32 -34.80 3.57
C GLN A 106 -14.70 -34.14 2.24
N THR A 107 -15.94 -34.34 1.77
CA THR A 107 -16.43 -33.71 0.54
C THR A 107 -16.41 -32.19 0.66
N ALA A 108 -16.86 -31.64 1.80
CA ALA A 108 -16.84 -30.20 2.04
C ALA A 108 -15.41 -29.62 2.07
N LEU A 109 -14.45 -30.35 2.63
CA LEU A 109 -13.03 -29.96 2.60
C LEU A 109 -12.49 -29.98 1.17
N ASP A 110 -12.76 -31.05 0.42
CA ASP A 110 -12.30 -31.19 -0.97
C ASP A 110 -12.89 -30.10 -1.87
N GLU A 111 -14.17 -29.75 -1.69
CA GLU A 111 -14.83 -28.64 -2.37
C GLU A 111 -14.20 -27.28 -2.01
N ALA A 112 -13.95 -27.02 -0.73
CA ALA A 112 -13.33 -25.77 -0.29
C ALA A 112 -11.90 -25.59 -0.83
N VAL A 113 -11.12 -26.68 -0.89
CA VAL A 113 -9.77 -26.68 -1.48
C VAL A 113 -9.83 -26.46 -3.00
N ALA A 114 -10.74 -27.15 -3.70
CA ALA A 114 -10.93 -26.96 -5.13
C ALA A 114 -11.39 -25.53 -5.48
N GLU A 115 -12.23 -24.91 -4.63
CA GLU A 115 -12.63 -23.52 -4.75
C GLU A 115 -11.45 -22.56 -4.55
N ALA A 116 -10.55 -22.85 -3.60
CA ALA A 116 -9.33 -22.05 -3.39
C ALA A 116 -8.40 -22.05 -4.60
N GLU A 117 -8.21 -23.21 -5.22
CA GLU A 117 -7.45 -23.33 -6.46
C GLU A 117 -8.13 -22.59 -7.62
N THR A 118 -9.45 -22.70 -7.74
CA THR A 118 -10.22 -22.06 -8.82
C THR A 118 -10.25 -20.54 -8.71
N ASN A 119 -10.39 -20.01 -7.49
CA ASN A 119 -10.42 -18.57 -7.25
C ASN A 119 -9.06 -17.92 -7.50
N GLY A 120 -7.96 -18.68 -7.44
CA GLY A 120 -6.62 -18.18 -7.79
C GLY A 120 -6.23 -16.91 -7.01
N LEU A 121 -6.67 -16.80 -5.75
CA LEU A 121 -6.50 -15.58 -4.95
C LEU A 121 -5.01 -15.25 -4.77
N ALA A 122 -4.16 -16.26 -4.61
CA ALA A 122 -2.71 -16.07 -4.52
C ALA A 122 -2.13 -15.40 -5.78
N ASP A 123 -2.54 -15.85 -6.96
CA ASP A 123 -2.12 -15.25 -8.24
C ASP A 123 -2.69 -13.83 -8.39
N SER A 124 -3.94 -13.61 -7.96
CA SER A 124 -4.59 -12.30 -8.00
C SER A 124 -3.90 -11.29 -7.07
N ILE A 125 -3.49 -11.73 -5.87
CA ILE A 125 -2.70 -10.92 -4.92
C ILE A 125 -1.37 -10.54 -5.57
N ALA A 126 -0.65 -11.52 -6.13
CA ALA A 126 0.63 -11.26 -6.81
C ALA A 126 0.48 -10.26 -7.97
N ALA A 127 -0.60 -10.38 -8.76
CA ALA A 127 -0.90 -9.45 -9.84
C ALA A 127 -1.24 -8.04 -9.32
N ALA A 128 -1.97 -7.92 -8.21
CA ALA A 128 -2.29 -6.64 -7.58
C ALA A 128 -1.04 -5.97 -6.99
N ASP A 129 -0.16 -6.75 -6.36
CA ASP A 129 1.12 -6.28 -5.84
C ASP A 129 2.03 -5.79 -6.99
N GLU A 130 2.13 -6.54 -8.09
CA GLU A 130 2.89 -6.14 -9.28
C GLU A 130 2.32 -4.85 -9.89
N ALA A 131 1.00 -4.76 -10.03
CA ALA A 131 0.33 -3.55 -10.53
C ALA A 131 0.56 -2.34 -9.61
N SER A 132 0.62 -2.54 -8.29
CA SER A 132 0.94 -1.47 -7.34
C SER A 132 2.37 -0.97 -7.55
N MET A 133 3.35 -1.89 -7.68
CA MET A 133 4.74 -1.52 -7.89
C MET A 133 4.96 -0.84 -9.24
N GLU A 134 4.29 -1.29 -10.30
CA GLU A 134 4.31 -0.64 -11.61
C GLU A 134 3.73 0.78 -11.55
N ALA A 135 2.57 0.94 -10.90
CA ALA A 135 1.93 2.25 -10.74
C ALA A 135 2.80 3.22 -9.93
N LEU A 136 3.44 2.73 -8.87
CA LEU A 136 4.35 3.51 -8.05
C LEU A 136 5.62 3.88 -8.80
N ALA A 137 6.23 2.95 -9.54
CA ALA A 137 7.38 3.21 -10.40
C ALA A 137 7.03 4.21 -11.52
N ALA A 138 5.84 4.14 -12.09
CA ALA A 138 5.37 5.11 -13.07
C ALA A 138 5.16 6.50 -12.44
N ALA A 139 4.76 6.58 -11.16
CA ALA A 139 4.64 7.85 -10.44
C ALA A 139 6.00 8.41 -10.00
N ALA A 140 6.90 7.53 -9.59
CA ALA A 140 8.24 7.82 -9.11
C ALA A 140 9.15 8.15 -10.30
N ASN A 141 9.52 9.42 -10.47
CA ASN A 141 10.53 9.80 -11.46
C ASN A 141 11.97 9.41 -11.03
N LYS A 142 12.10 8.47 -10.09
CA LYS A 142 13.29 8.06 -9.35
C LYS A 142 13.13 6.61 -8.93
N GLU A 143 14.22 5.99 -8.47
CA GLU A 143 14.19 4.65 -7.89
C GLU A 143 13.18 4.56 -6.73
N VAL A 144 12.43 3.47 -6.70
CA VAL A 144 11.47 3.14 -5.65
C VAL A 144 12.14 2.13 -4.73
N ASP A 145 12.33 2.52 -3.46
CA ASP A 145 12.81 1.66 -2.39
C ASP A 145 11.73 1.49 -1.31
N ASP A 146 11.94 0.56 -0.37
CA ASP A 146 10.98 0.25 0.69
C ASP A 146 10.63 1.48 1.56
N SER A 147 11.58 2.42 1.74
CA SER A 147 11.33 3.65 2.47
C SER A 147 10.42 4.61 1.69
N VAL A 148 10.52 4.62 0.37
CA VAL A 148 9.63 5.40 -0.51
C VAL A 148 8.22 4.80 -0.50
N VAL A 149 8.09 3.48 -0.58
CA VAL A 149 6.81 2.76 -0.49
C VAL A 149 6.12 3.08 0.83
N SER A 150 6.82 2.90 1.95
CA SER A 150 6.29 3.18 3.29
C SER A 150 5.86 4.64 3.43
N ALA A 151 6.68 5.60 2.98
CA ALA A 151 6.33 7.01 3.08
C ALA A 151 5.11 7.38 2.22
N VAL A 152 4.94 6.77 1.05
CA VAL A 152 3.75 6.96 0.20
C VAL A 152 2.52 6.34 0.85
N ASN A 153 2.62 5.12 1.39
CA ASN A 153 1.52 4.46 2.10
C ASN A 153 1.06 5.26 3.32
N ASP A 154 1.99 5.76 4.14
CA ASP A 154 1.69 6.65 5.27
C ASP A 154 0.92 7.91 4.83
N LEU A 155 1.32 8.51 3.71
CA LEU A 155 0.67 9.70 3.13
C LEU A 155 -0.73 9.41 2.61
N LEU A 156 -0.96 8.20 2.09
CA LEU A 156 -2.26 7.76 1.58
C LEU A 156 -3.18 7.24 2.69
N GLY A 157 -2.63 6.99 3.88
CA GLY A 157 -3.34 6.40 5.01
C GLY A 157 -3.62 4.90 4.84
N ILE A 158 -2.78 4.22 4.04
CA ILE A 158 -2.87 2.78 3.79
C ILE A 158 -1.92 2.09 4.78
N ASN A 159 -2.46 1.29 5.69
CA ASN A 159 -1.72 0.58 6.74
C ASN A 159 -2.10 -0.89 6.78
#